data_AF-M5WB30-F1
#
_entry.id   AF-M5WB30-F1
#
_cell.length_a   1.000
_cell.length_b   1.000
_cell.length_c   1.000
_cell.angle_alpha   90.00
_cell.angle_beta   90.00
_cell.angle_gamma   90.00
#
_symmetry.space_group_name_H-M   'P 1'
#
loop_
_entity.id
_entity.type
_entity.pdbx_description
1 polymer ?
#
loop_
_entity_poly.entity_id
_entity_poly.type
_entity_poly.pdbx_seq_one_letter_code
_entity_poly.pdbx_strand_id
1 'polypeptide(L)'
;MTSYVWRKYADYIYTKWERMILWTMVEPYSRPKSFTPLVTIYVAAFYTGIVGSAITEQLYKEKYWEDHPGQAVPLMKPKFYGGPWRVQQGEVPASQ
;
A
#
# COMPACT_ATOMS: atom_id res chain seq x y z
N MET A 1 44.33 31.47 -5.33
CA MET A 1 43.55 30.39 -4.70
C MET A 1 42.07 30.44 -5.09
N THR A 2 41.40 31.59 -4.99
CA THR A 2 40.00 31.79 -5.42
C THR A 2 39.73 31.40 -6.87
N SER A 3 40.65 31.71 -7.80
CA SER A 3 40.52 31.31 -9.21
C SER A 3 40.55 29.80 -9.44
N TYR A 4 41.36 29.06 -8.68
CA TYR A 4 41.45 27.60 -8.81
C TYR A 4 40.17 26.91 -8.31
N VAL A 5 39.65 27.35 -7.17
CA VAL A 5 38.38 26.85 -6.62
C VAL A 5 37.21 27.16 -7.56
N TRP A 6 37.17 28.37 -8.12
CA TRP A 6 36.13 28.76 -9.08
C TRP A 6 36.19 27.95 -10.38
N ARG A 7 37.40 27.66 -10.86
CA ARG A 7 37.61 26.82 -12.05
C ARG A 7 37.16 25.38 -11.80
N LYS A 8 37.52 24.80 -10.64
CA LYS A 8 37.05 23.47 -10.23
C LYS A 8 35.54 23.39 -10.06
N TYR A 9 34.91 24.44 -9.53
CA TYR A 9 33.46 24.52 -9.42
C TYR A 9 32.79 24.61 -10.79
N ALA A 10 33.30 25.46 -11.69
CA ALA A 10 32.81 25.56 -13.06
C ALA A 10 32.93 24.23 -13.82
N ASP A 11 34.06 23.55 -13.72
CA ASP A 11 34.29 22.23 -14.32
C ASP A 11 33.33 21.17 -13.75
N TYR A 12 33.07 21.19 -12.44
CA TYR A 12 32.10 20.29 -11.80
C TYR A 12 30.67 20.53 -12.29
N ILE A 13 30.25 21.79 -12.38
CA ILE A 13 28.91 22.14 -12.88
C ILE A 13 28.78 21.73 -14.35
N TYR A 14 29.79 22.02 -15.17
CA TYR A 14 29.81 21.67 -16.59
C TYR A 14 29.69 20.15 -16.80
N THR A 15 30.54 19.37 -16.15
CA THR A 15 30.51 17.89 -16.25
C THR A 15 29.20 17.29 -15.73
N LYS A 16 28.61 17.88 -14.67
CA LYS A 16 27.29 17.48 -14.18
C LYS A 16 26.19 17.72 -15.21
N TRP A 17 26.21 18.86 -15.89
CA TRP A 17 25.26 19.20 -16.96
C TRP A 17 25.41 18.30 -18.17
N GLU A 18 26.64 18.09 -18.64
CA GLU A 18 26.94 17.21 -19.77
C GLU A 18 26.46 15.78 -19.51
N ARG A 19 26.71 15.27 -18.29
CA ARG A 19 26.19 13.97 -17.86
C ARG A 19 24.66 13.92 -17.87
N MET A 20 23.98 14.99 -17.45
CA MET A 20 22.51 15.04 -17.45
C MET A 20 21.93 15.06 -18.87
N ILE A 21 22.55 15.81 -19.79
CA ILE A 21 22.17 15.86 -21.21
C ILE A 21 22.37 14.50 -21.87
N LEU A 22 23.49 13.83 -21.60
CA LEU A 22 23.74 12.48 -22.11
C LEU A 22 22.69 11.49 -21.57
N TRP A 23 22.32 11.60 -20.29
CA TRP A 23 21.27 10.77 -19.71
C TRP A 23 19.90 10.99 -20.37
N THR A 24 19.50 12.24 -20.62
CA THR A 24 18.22 12.55 -21.27
C THR A 24 18.21 12.15 -22.74
N MET A 25 19.36 12.15 -23.43
CA MET A 25 19.47 11.64 -24.80
C MET A 25 19.42 10.10 -24.88
N VAL A 26 19.92 9.40 -23.86
CA VAL A 26 19.93 7.93 -23.78
C VAL A 26 18.59 7.37 -23.28
N GLU A 27 17.86 8.12 -22.45
CA GLU A 27 16.58 7.71 -21.84
C GLU A 27 15.53 7.19 -22.85
N PRO A 28 15.32 7.80 -24.04
CA PRO A 28 14.40 7.27 -25.05
C PRO A 28 14.80 5.92 -25.64
N TYR A 29 16.10 5.58 -25.61
CA TYR A 29 16.63 4.30 -26.07
C TYR A 29 16.71 3.25 -24.96
N SER A 30 16.47 3.65 -23.72
CA SER A 30 16.44 2.74 -22.58
C SER A 30 15.15 1.90 -22.60
N ARG A 31 15.26 0.63 -22.19
CA ARG A 31 14.10 -0.27 -22.09
C ARG A 31 13.08 0.34 -21.11
N PRO A 32 11.77 0.35 -21.44
CA PRO A 32 10.74 0.80 -20.49
C PRO A 32 10.87 0.00 -19.19
N LYS A 33 10.82 0.71 -18.06
CA LYS A 33 10.87 0.09 -16.73
C LYS A 33 9.75 -0.96 -16.65
N SER A 34 10.10 -2.16 -16.20
CA SER A 34 9.12 -3.24 -16.15
C SER A 34 8.01 -2.90 -15.16
N PHE A 35 6.77 -3.24 -15.52
CA PHE A 35 5.62 -3.09 -14.64
C PHE A 35 5.55 -4.20 -13.57
N THR A 36 6.37 -5.25 -13.74
CA THR A 36 6.46 -6.40 -12.82
C THR A 36 6.67 -6.04 -11.35
N PRO A 37 7.62 -5.18 -10.94
CA PRO A 37 7.80 -4.83 -9.53
C PRO A 37 6.56 -4.16 -8.91
N LEU A 38 5.81 -3.36 -9.68
CA LEU A 38 4.57 -2.76 -9.21
C LEU A 38 3.53 -3.85 -8.95
N VAL A 39 3.29 -4.73 -9.92
CA VAL A 39 2.33 -5.84 -9.78
C VAL A 39 2.67 -6.70 -8.58
N THR A 40 3.94 -7.06 -8.39
CA THR A 40 4.36 -7.90 -7.26
C THR A 40 4.09 -7.24 -5.91
N ILE A 41 4.34 -5.93 -5.79
CA ILE A 41 4.08 -5.19 -4.55
C ILE A 41 2.57 -5.13 -4.28
N TYR A 42 1.75 -4.87 -5.30
CA TYR A 42 0.29 -4.84 -5.14
C TYR A 42 -0.28 -6.19 -4.73
N VAL A 43 0.20 -7.28 -5.35
CA VAL A 43 -0.22 -8.64 -4.99
C VAL A 43 0.18 -8.96 -3.55
N ALA A 44 1.42 -8.67 -3.16
CA ALA A 44 1.89 -8.90 -1.80
C ALA A 44 1.09 -8.09 -0.76
N ALA A 45 0.83 -6.81 -1.03
CA ALA A 45 0.04 -5.94 -0.17
C ALA A 45 -1.41 -6.44 -0.02
N PHE A 46 -2.03 -6.88 -1.12
CA PHE A 46 -3.39 -7.41 -1.11
C PHE A 46 -3.51 -8.66 -0.22
N TYR A 47 -2.65 -9.65 -0.42
CA TYR A 47 -2.70 -10.88 0.38
C TYR A 47 -2.32 -10.65 1.85
N THR A 48 -1.38 -9.74 2.12
CA THR A 48 -1.07 -9.34 3.50
C THR A 48 -2.28 -8.74 4.19
N GLY A 49 -3.05 -7.90 3.49
CA GLY A 49 -4.30 -7.32 3.99
C GLY A 49 -5.36 -8.38 4.30
N ILE A 50 -5.54 -9.36 3.41
CA ILE A 50 -6.49 -10.48 3.62
C ILE A 50 -6.10 -11.28 4.87
N VAL A 51 -4.84 -11.71 4.96
CA VAL A 51 -4.37 -12.52 6.09
C VAL A 51 -4.52 -11.75 7.40
N GLY A 52 -4.09 -10.49 7.43
CA GLY A 52 -4.26 -9.63 8.62
C GLY A 52 -5.72 -9.48 9.03
N SER A 53 -6.62 -9.27 8.06
CA SER A 53 -8.06 -9.17 8.34
C SER A 53 -8.65 -10.46 8.91
N ALA A 54 -8.26 -11.61 8.37
CA ALA A 54 -8.73 -12.92 8.83
C ALA A 54 -8.26 -13.20 10.27
N ILE A 55 -7.00 -12.91 10.60
CA ILE A 55 -6.48 -13.05 11.97
C ILE A 55 -7.29 -12.16 12.93
N THR A 56 -7.54 -10.90 12.55
CA THR A 56 -8.31 -10.00 13.43
C THR A 56 -9.76 -10.43 13.63
N GLU A 57 -10.39 -11.02 12.61
CA GLU A 57 -11.74 -11.60 12.72
C GLU A 57 -11.77 -12.78 13.68
N GLN A 58 -10.77 -13.68 13.61
CA GLN A 58 -10.71 -14.83 14.50
C GLN A 58 -10.47 -14.43 15.95
N LEU A 59 -9.52 -13.51 16.21
CA LEU A 59 -9.28 -12.97 17.55
C LEU A 59 -10.52 -12.27 18.12
N TYR A 60 -11.29 -11.57 17.27
CA TYR A 60 -12.55 -10.97 17.68
C TYR A 60 -13.57 -12.03 18.10
N LYS A 61 -13.68 -13.14 17.36
CA LYS A 61 -14.58 -14.25 17.68
C LYS A 61 -14.20 -14.98 18.96
N GLU A 62 -12.92 -15.28 19.14
CA GLU A 62 -12.40 -15.91 20.36
C GLU A 62 -12.75 -15.07 21.59
N LYS A 63 -12.42 -13.77 21.55
CA LYS A 63 -12.76 -12.84 22.63
C LYS A 63 -14.26 -12.75 22.89
N TYR A 64 -15.08 -12.71 21.85
CA TYR A 64 -16.54 -12.62 22.02
C TYR A 64 -17.12 -13.86 22.71
N TRP A 65 -16.60 -15.04 22.38
CA TRP A 65 -17.03 -16.31 23.00
C TRP A 65 -16.62 -16.45 24.45
N GLU A 66 -15.48 -15.88 24.86
CA GLU A 66 -15.11 -15.81 26.28
C GLU A 66 -16.17 -15.06 27.09
N ASP A 67 -16.69 -13.96 26.56
CA ASP A 67 -17.70 -13.14 27.22
C ASP A 67 -19.14 -13.69 27.05
N HIS A 68 -19.42 -14.42 25.95
CA HIS A 68 -20.77 -14.87 25.56
C HIS A 68 -20.79 -16.34 25.10
N PRO A 69 -20.73 -17.31 26.04
CA PRO A 69 -20.69 -18.72 25.69
C PRO A 69 -21.98 -19.14 24.98
N GLY A 70 -21.84 -19.86 23.86
CA GLY A 70 -22.96 -20.43 23.10
C GLY A 70 -23.74 -19.45 22.22
N GLN A 71 -23.35 -18.17 22.17
CA GLN A 71 -23.95 -17.19 21.26
C GLN A 71 -23.27 -17.19 19.89
N ALA A 72 -24.05 -16.93 18.84
CA ALA A 72 -23.51 -16.73 17.50
C ALA A 72 -22.72 -15.42 17.45
N VAL A 73 -21.45 -15.48 17.07
CA VAL A 73 -20.62 -14.28 17.01
C VAL A 73 -21.08 -13.38 15.85
N PRO A 74 -21.36 -12.10 16.10
CA PRO A 74 -21.61 -11.16 15.03
C PRO A 74 -20.36 -10.99 14.15
N LEU A 75 -20.52 -10.66 12.86
CA LEU A 75 -19.38 -10.38 12.00
C LEU A 75 -18.68 -9.07 12.45
N MET A 76 -17.34 -9.08 12.56
CA MET A 76 -16.61 -7.89 12.99
C MET A 76 -16.83 -6.73 12.02
N LYS A 77 -16.95 -5.50 12.54
CA LYS A 77 -16.98 -4.32 11.70
C LYS A 77 -15.64 -4.17 10.95
N PRO A 78 -15.65 -4.04 9.62
CA PRO A 78 -14.46 -3.82 8.82
C PRO A 78 -13.81 -2.49 9.22
N LYS A 79 -12.51 -2.55 9.55
CA LYS A 79 -11.75 -1.39 9.99
C LYS A 79 -11.54 -0.36 8.88
N PHE A 80 -11.41 -0.83 7.64
CA PHE A 80 -11.07 0.00 6.48
C PHE A 80 -12.27 0.41 5.62
N TYR A 81 -13.49 0.06 6.04
CA TYR A 81 -14.71 0.42 5.32
C TYR A 81 -15.45 1.52 6.10
N GLY A 82 -15.40 2.74 5.56
CA GLY A 82 -16.09 3.89 6.14
C GLY A 82 -17.57 4.00 5.75
N GLY A 83 -18.04 3.12 4.86
CA GLY A 83 -19.44 3.10 4.42
C GLY A 83 -20.38 2.49 5.47
N PRO A 84 -21.69 2.51 5.17
CA PRO A 84 -22.72 1.89 6.00
C PRO A 84 -22.46 0.38 6.22
N TRP A 85 -22.25 -0.03 7.47
CA TRP A 85 -21.99 -1.43 7.84
C TRP A 85 -23.27 -2.13 8.30
N ARG A 86 -23.51 -3.37 7.82
CA ARG A 86 -24.74 -4.17 8.06
C ARG A 86 -26.03 -3.52 7.52
N VAL A 87 -26.01 -3.01 6.29
CA VAL A 87 -27.22 -2.46 5.62
C VAL A 87 -28.17 -3.54 5.07
N GLN A 88 -27.91 -4.83 5.30
CA GLN A 88 -28.93 -5.86 5.08
C GLN A 88 -29.96 -5.82 6.21
N GLN A 89 -30.96 -4.94 6.10
CA GLN A 89 -32.31 -5.23 6.58
C GLN A 89 -32.98 -6.14 5.55
N GLY A 90 -32.58 -7.42 5.54
CA GLY A 90 -33.19 -8.45 4.73
C GLY A 90 -33.80 -9.51 5.64
N GLU A 91 -35.10 -9.36 5.91
CA GLU A 91 -36.04 -10.39 6.39
C GLU A 91 -35.68 -11.18 7.66
N VAL A 92 -36.07 -10.65 8.82
CA VAL A 92 -36.63 -11.48 9.89
C VAL A 92 -38.00 -10.88 10.19
N PRO A 93 -39.13 -11.61 10.02
CA PRO A 93 -40.41 -11.09 10.49
C PRO A 93 -40.30 -10.93 12.01
N ALA A 94 -40.72 -9.78 12.53
CA ALA A 94 -40.93 -9.62 13.96
C ALA A 94 -41.79 -10.80 14.44
N SER A 95 -41.22 -11.67 15.26
CA SER A 95 -42.01 -12.66 15.99
C SER A 95 -43.02 -11.89 16.84
N GLN A 96 -44.30 -12.14 16.59
CA GLN A 96 -45.38 -11.81 17.51
C GLN A 96 -45.13 -12.48 18.87
#